data_AF-A0A7W7XB02-F1
#
_entry.id   AF-A0A7W7XB02-F1
#
_cell.length_a   1.000
_cell.length_b   1.000
_cell.length_c   1.000
_cell.angle_alpha   90.00
_cell.angle_beta   90.00
_cell.angle_gamma   90.00
#
_symmetry.space_group_name_H-M   'P 1'
#
loop_
_entity.id
_entity.type
_entity.pdbx_description
1 polymer ?
#
loop_
_entity_poly.entity_id
_entity_poly.type
_entity_poly.pdbx_seq_one_letter_code
_entity_poly.pdbx_strand_id
1 'polypeptide(L)'
;MREYRGRKDEAKGLGWRDLCRLPARAHIPLSGPIVLVWGNVRLHLTRGMRESIDRNAAWLTVFQLPTYAPDLNPQEGIWSLVKREVGNLAAADLSQITKSVKRRLKQIQYRPDLIDGCLTGASLTLSG
;
A
#
# COMPACT_ATOMS: atom_id res chain seq x y z
N MET A 1 6.49 7.07 -6.29
CA MET A 1 7.02 5.78 -6.77
C MET A 1 8.39 6.00 -7.38
N ARG A 2 9.39 5.30 -6.85
CA ARG A 2 10.79 5.32 -7.33
C ARG A 2 10.94 4.20 -8.37
N GLU A 3 11.57 4.50 -9.49
CA GLU A 3 11.95 3.51 -10.49
C GLU A 3 13.29 2.88 -10.10
N TYR A 4 13.37 1.55 -10.16
CA TYR A 4 14.64 0.86 -10.04
C TYR A 4 15.37 0.95 -11.38
N ARG A 5 16.61 1.46 -11.38
CA ARG A 5 17.40 1.71 -12.59
C ARG A 5 18.59 0.75 -12.72
N GLY A 6 18.75 -0.20 -11.80
CA GLY A 6 19.84 -1.18 -11.86
C GLY A 6 21.21 -0.64 -11.47
N ARG A 7 21.30 0.54 -10.84
CA ARG A 7 22.60 1.12 -10.47
C ARG A 7 23.25 0.32 -9.34
N LYS A 8 24.58 0.29 -9.34
CA LYS A 8 25.34 -0.24 -8.19
C LYS A 8 24.91 0.53 -6.93
N ASP A 9 24.66 -0.20 -5.85
CA ASP A 9 24.16 0.31 -4.55
C ASP A 9 22.73 0.88 -4.54
N GLU A 10 21.97 0.70 -5.63
CA GLU A 10 20.55 1.05 -5.65
C GLU A 10 19.69 -0.02 -4.97
N ALA A 11 18.94 0.39 -3.95
CA ALA A 11 17.94 -0.46 -3.31
C ALA A 11 16.91 -0.98 -4.32
N LYS A 12 16.78 -2.31 -4.40
CA LYS A 12 15.84 -3.02 -5.29
C LYS A 12 14.37 -2.90 -4.85
N GLY A 13 14.09 -2.26 -3.72
CA GLY A 13 12.75 -2.13 -3.17
C GLY A 13 12.72 -1.33 -1.87
N LEU A 14 11.57 -1.37 -1.18
CA LEU A 14 11.38 -0.74 0.12
C LEU A 14 11.99 -1.62 1.22
N GLY A 15 12.70 -0.98 2.16
CA GLY A 15 13.12 -1.61 3.41
C GLY A 15 12.11 -1.38 4.53
N TRP A 16 12.30 -2.03 5.68
CA TRP A 16 11.42 -1.89 6.85
C TRP A 16 11.38 -0.44 7.35
N ARG A 17 12.50 0.29 7.26
CA ARG A 17 12.58 1.73 7.60
C ARG A 17 11.68 2.57 6.70
N ASP A 18 11.62 2.24 5.41
CA ASP A 18 10.76 2.95 4.47
C ASP A 18 9.29 2.67 4.75
N LEU A 19 8.95 1.43 5.10
CA LEU A 19 7.59 1.06 5.52
C LEU A 19 7.16 1.77 6.81
N CYS A 20 8.02 1.85 7.83
CA CYS A 20 7.71 2.55 9.09
C CYS A 20 7.38 4.04 8.88
N ARG A 21 7.97 4.67 7.85
CA ARG A 21 7.72 6.07 7.53
C ARG A 21 6.33 6.31 6.96
N LEU A 22 5.66 5.30 6.38
CA LEU A 22 4.35 5.48 5.76
C LEU A 22 3.25 5.86 6.77
N PRO A 23 2.99 5.08 7.84
CA PRO A 23 1.99 5.47 8.84
C PRO A 23 2.40 6.74 9.59
N ALA A 24 3.70 6.94 9.88
CA ALA A 24 4.17 8.17 10.52
C ALA A 24 3.90 9.42 9.67
N ARG A 25 4.09 9.34 8.34
CA ARG A 25 3.77 10.45 7.43
C ARG A 25 2.27 10.66 7.26
N ALA A 26 1.46 9.61 7.35
CA ALA A 26 0.01 9.70 7.29
C ALA A 26 -0.58 10.31 8.57
N HIS A 27 0.04 10.06 9.73
CA HIS A 27 -0.40 10.61 11.01
C HIS A 27 -0.31 12.13 11.08
N ILE A 28 0.70 12.75 10.45
CA ILE A 28 0.88 14.22 10.45
C ILE A 28 -0.39 14.95 9.94
N PRO A 29 -0.89 14.68 8.72
CA PRO A 29 -2.09 15.36 8.23
C PRO A 29 -3.39 14.82 8.83
N LEU A 30 -3.46 13.54 9.23
CA LEU A 30 -4.70 12.95 9.76
C LEU A 30 -4.95 13.32 11.23
N SER A 31 -3.89 13.59 12.00
CA SER A 31 -3.95 14.00 13.42
C SER A 31 -4.85 13.13 14.30
N GLY A 32 -4.92 11.82 14.01
CA GLY A 32 -5.81 10.89 14.71
C GLY A 32 -5.28 9.46 14.71
N PRO A 33 -5.99 8.54 15.40
CA PRO A 33 -5.65 7.13 15.42
C PRO A 33 -5.65 6.54 14.01
N ILE A 34 -4.66 5.69 13.71
CA ILE A 34 -4.54 4.99 12.45
C ILE A 34 -4.65 3.49 12.70
N VAL A 35 -5.56 2.85 11.97
CA VAL A 35 -5.63 1.39 11.86
C VAL A 35 -4.97 0.98 10.55
N LEU A 36 -3.83 0.31 10.64
CA LEU A 36 -3.10 -0.22 9.49
C LEU A 36 -3.44 -1.70 9.30
N VAL A 37 -4.11 -2.03 8.20
CA VAL A 37 -4.37 -3.41 7.78
C VAL A 37 -3.41 -3.77 6.65
N TRP A 38 -2.71 -4.90 6.76
CA TRP A 38 -1.72 -5.32 5.77
C TRP A 38 -1.54 -6.85 5.69
N GLY A 39 -0.99 -7.32 4.57
CA GLY A 39 -0.72 -8.74 4.34
C GLY A 39 0.46 -9.30 5.15
N ASN A 40 0.79 -10.58 4.91
CA ASN A 40 1.83 -11.30 5.65
C ASN A 40 3.22 -11.32 4.97
N VAL A 41 3.68 -10.19 4.42
CA VAL A 41 5.02 -10.13 3.81
C VAL A 41 6.10 -10.20 4.90
N ARG A 42 7.20 -10.94 4.66
CA ARG A 42 8.29 -11.12 5.65
C ARG A 42 8.85 -9.80 6.21
N LEU A 43 8.78 -8.72 5.42
CA LEU A 43 9.23 -7.40 5.83
C LEU A 43 8.43 -6.84 7.02
N HIS A 44 7.12 -7.15 7.09
CA HIS A 44 6.24 -6.76 8.20
C HIS A 44 6.60 -7.48 9.50
N LEU A 45 7.23 -8.64 9.41
CA LEU A 45 7.64 -9.47 10.55
C LEU A 45 9.02 -9.12 11.09
N THR A 46 9.72 -8.14 10.50
CA THR A 46 11.07 -7.77 10.95
C THR A 46 11.03 -7.14 12.35
N ARG A 47 12.07 -7.40 13.16
CA ARG A 47 12.21 -6.82 14.50
C ARG A 47 12.10 -5.29 14.49
N GLY A 48 12.77 -4.62 13.55
CA GLY A 48 12.70 -3.17 13.43
C GLY A 48 11.30 -2.63 13.11
N MET A 49 10.49 -3.40 12.38
CA MET A 49 9.09 -3.06 12.14
C MET A 49 8.27 -3.18 13.43
N ARG A 50 8.41 -4.27 14.18
CA ARG A 50 7.73 -4.48 15.47
C ARG A 50 8.09 -3.37 16.48
N GLU A 51 9.37 -3.09 16.68
CA GLU A 51 9.83 -2.01 17.55
C GLU A 51 9.33 -0.63 17.10
N SER A 52 9.10 -0.42 15.81
CA SER A 52 8.48 0.82 15.33
C SER A 52 6.98 0.86 15.63
N ILE A 53 6.27 -0.25 15.55
CA ILE A 53 4.84 -0.33 15.89
C ILE A 53 4.67 -0.06 17.38
N ASP A 54 5.44 -0.75 18.23
CA ASP A 54 5.37 -0.62 19.69
C ASP A 54 5.64 0.83 20.14
N ARG A 55 6.65 1.49 19.56
CA ARG A 55 6.95 2.89 19.86
C ARG A 55 5.83 3.86 19.49
N ASN A 56 4.92 3.48 18.59
CA ASN A 56 3.82 4.31 18.12
C ASN A 56 2.44 3.77 18.55
N ALA A 57 2.39 2.84 19.50
CA ALA A 57 1.15 2.17 19.94
C ALA A 57 0.09 3.14 20.50
N ALA A 58 0.48 4.35 20.91
CA ALA A 58 -0.44 5.39 21.37
C ALA A 58 -1.41 5.89 20.27
N TRP A 59 -1.03 5.76 18.98
CA TRP A 59 -1.85 6.23 17.86
C TRP A 59 -1.93 5.23 16.69
N LEU A 60 -1.11 4.18 16.66
CA LEU A 60 -1.06 3.19 15.59
C LEU A 60 -1.52 1.82 16.09
N THR A 61 -2.60 1.30 15.49
CA THR A 61 -3.03 -0.10 15.65
C THR A 61 -2.76 -0.85 14.35
N VAL A 62 -2.20 -2.06 14.44
CA VAL A 62 -1.83 -2.86 13.26
C VAL A 62 -2.57 -4.19 13.26
N PHE A 63 -3.28 -4.49 12.17
CA PHE A 63 -3.88 -5.80 11.91
C PHE A 63 -3.14 -6.50 10.79
N GLN A 64 -2.51 -7.62 11.13
CA GLN A 64 -1.84 -8.49 10.17
C GLN A 64 -2.81 -9.56 9.68
N LEU A 65 -3.03 -9.58 8.36
CA LEU A 65 -3.86 -10.61 7.74
C LEU A 65 -3.14 -11.97 7.74
N PRO A 66 -3.89 -13.08 7.80
CA PRO A 66 -3.34 -14.43 7.66
C PRO A 66 -2.56 -14.61 6.35
N THR A 67 -1.68 -15.61 6.33
CA THR A 67 -1.04 -16.03 5.08
C THR A 67 -2.11 -16.51 4.08
N TYR A 68 -1.94 -16.17 2.81
CA TYR A 68 -2.83 -16.58 1.72
C TYR A 68 -4.29 -16.10 1.86
N ALA A 69 -4.52 -14.93 2.47
CA ALA A 69 -5.83 -14.27 2.51
C ALA A 69 -5.89 -13.00 1.62
N PRO A 70 -5.67 -13.09 0.29
CA PRO A 70 -5.70 -11.93 -0.61
C PRO A 70 -7.10 -11.30 -0.71
N ASP A 71 -8.14 -12.11 -0.54
CA ASP A 71 -9.55 -11.76 -0.49
C ASP A 71 -9.89 -10.82 0.67
N LEU A 72 -9.12 -10.85 1.76
CA LEU A 72 -9.28 -9.93 2.91
C LEU A 72 -8.46 -8.64 2.77
N ASN A 73 -7.70 -8.48 1.68
CA ASN A 73 -6.81 -7.35 1.49
C ASN A 73 -7.37 -6.37 0.43
N PRO A 74 -7.94 -5.21 0.83
CA PRO A 74 -8.53 -4.26 -0.12
C PRO A 74 -7.52 -3.70 -1.12
N GLN A 75 -6.21 -3.74 -0.79
CA GLN A 75 -5.14 -3.39 -1.71
C GLN A 75 -5.17 -4.24 -2.99
N GLU A 76 -5.60 -5.50 -2.92
CA GLU A 76 -5.69 -6.38 -4.10
C GLU A 76 -6.74 -5.88 -5.10
N GLY A 77 -7.87 -5.35 -4.61
CA GLY A 77 -8.88 -4.70 -5.45
C GLY A 77 -8.32 -3.47 -6.18
N ILE A 78 -7.59 -2.62 -5.46
CA ILE A 78 -6.91 -1.46 -6.05
C ILE A 78 -5.91 -1.89 -7.13
N TRP A 79 -5.10 -2.92 -6.87
CA TRP A 79 -4.16 -3.45 -7.86
C TRP A 79 -4.85 -4.10 -9.06
N SER A 80 -6.00 -4.74 -8.87
CA SER A 80 -6.82 -5.24 -9.98
C SER A 80 -7.25 -4.09 -10.90
N LEU A 81 -7.71 -2.97 -10.34
CA LEU A 81 -8.09 -1.77 -11.10
C LEU A 81 -6.92 -1.13 -11.83
N VAL A 82 -5.72 -1.13 -11.24
CA VAL A 82 -4.49 -0.62 -11.88
C VAL A 82 -4.06 -1.55 -13.02
N LYS A 83 -4.00 -2.86 -12.78
CA LYS A 83 -3.56 -3.85 -13.77
C LYS A 83 -4.47 -3.89 -15.00
N ARG A 84 -5.77 -3.67 -14.86
CA ARG A 84 -6.70 -3.58 -16.00
C ARG A 84 -6.36 -2.45 -16.98
N GLU A 85 -5.81 -1.34 -16.49
CA GLU A 85 -5.37 -0.23 -17.35
C GLU A 85 -3.98 -0.47 -17.93
N VAL A 86 -3.05 -0.94 -17.10
CA VAL A 86 -1.66 -1.20 -17.51
C VAL A 86 -1.56 -2.39 -18.46
N GLY A 87 -2.36 -3.43 -18.27
CA GLY A 87 -2.32 -4.65 -19.09
C GLY A 87 -2.67 -4.42 -20.56
N ASN A 88 -3.35 -3.32 -20.87
CA ASN A 88 -3.69 -2.93 -22.25
C ASN A 88 -2.70 -1.94 -22.86
N LEU A 89 -1.63 -1.57 -22.15
CA LEU A 89 -0.65 -0.60 -22.60
C LEU A 89 0.50 -1.30 -23.35
N ALA A 90 0.70 -0.95 -24.62
CA ALA A 90 1.91 -1.31 -25.38
C ALA A 90 3.09 -0.43 -24.97
N ALA A 91 3.54 -0.54 -23.72
CA ALA A 91 4.59 0.30 -23.17
C ALA A 91 5.96 -0.07 -23.75
N ALA A 92 6.70 0.94 -24.23
CA ALA A 92 8.05 0.75 -24.76
C ALA A 92 9.12 0.64 -23.66
N ASP A 93 8.84 1.15 -22.46
CA ASP A 93 9.78 1.19 -21.34
C ASP A 93 9.09 1.25 -19.97
N LEU A 94 9.89 1.13 -18.90
CA LEU A 94 9.44 1.19 -17.51
C LEU A 94 8.89 2.57 -17.11
N SER A 95 9.34 3.65 -17.74
CA SER A 95 8.86 5.01 -17.45
C SER A 95 7.41 5.18 -17.88
N GLN A 96 7.04 4.64 -19.06
CA GLN A 96 5.66 4.61 -19.52
C GLN A 96 4.74 3.80 -18.60
N ILE A 97 5.18 2.64 -18.14
CA ILE A 97 4.45 1.84 -17.15
C ILE A 97 4.29 2.64 -15.85
N THR A 98 5.37 3.23 -15.35
CA THR A 98 5.37 4.00 -14.09
C THR A 98 4.43 5.21 -14.17
N LYS A 99 4.41 5.91 -15.31
CA LYS A 99 3.50 7.03 -15.55
C LYS A 99 2.04 6.57 -15.54
N SER A 100 1.72 5.46 -16.19
CA SER A 100 0.37 4.90 -16.24
C SER A 100 -0.10 4.42 -14.87
N VAL A 101 0.74 3.71 -14.11
CA VAL A 101 0.44 3.32 -12.72
C VAL A 101 0.17 4.55 -11.85
N LYS A 102 1.04 5.58 -11.89
CA LYS A 102 0.86 6.83 -11.13
C LYS A 102 -0.45 7.53 -11.50
N ARG A 103 -0.75 7.63 -12.79
CA ARG A 103 -1.99 8.25 -13.30
C ARG A 103 -3.21 7.51 -12.78
N ARG A 104 -3.22 6.18 -12.87
CA ARG A 104 -4.35 5.37 -12.43
C ARG A 104 -4.57 5.45 -10.92
N LEU A 105 -3.50 5.34 -10.12
CA LEU A 105 -3.58 5.54 -8.68
C LEU A 105 -4.13 6.93 -8.32
N LYS A 106 -3.71 7.97 -9.05
CA LYS A 106 -4.21 9.34 -8.86
C LYS A 106 -5.69 9.47 -9.21
N GLN A 107 -6.17 8.80 -10.26
CA GLN A 107 -7.60 8.79 -10.60
C GLN A 107 -8.42 8.06 -9.53
N ILE A 108 -7.95 6.92 -9.04
CA ILE A 108 -8.63 6.16 -7.96
C ILE A 108 -8.70 7.01 -6.69
N GLN A 109 -7.66 7.78 -6.37
CA GLN A 109 -7.66 8.69 -5.22
C GLN A 109 -8.84 9.68 -5.22
N TYR A 110 -9.34 10.08 -6.40
CA TYR A 110 -10.46 11.01 -6.54
C TYR A 110 -11.81 10.31 -6.81
N ARG A 111 -11.88 8.98 -6.66
CA ARG A 111 -13.09 8.18 -6.86
C ARG A 111 -13.37 7.33 -5.61
N PRO A 112 -13.99 7.93 -4.57
CA PRO A 112 -14.25 7.24 -3.32
C PRO A 112 -15.08 5.97 -3.50
N ASP A 113 -16.02 5.96 -4.46
CA ASP A 113 -16.83 4.79 -4.85
C ASP A 113 -15.99 3.55 -5.20
N LEU A 114 -14.86 3.75 -5.88
CA LEU A 114 -13.94 2.65 -6.22
C LEU A 114 -13.18 2.14 -5.00
N ILE A 115 -12.85 3.03 -4.07
CA ILE A 115 -12.15 2.70 -2.82
C ILE A 115 -13.11 1.93 -1.91
N ASP A 116 -14.33 2.42 -1.75
CA ASP A 116 -15.39 1.81 -0.94
C ASP A 116 -15.79 0.43 -1.50
N GLY A 117 -15.84 0.29 -2.83
CA GLY A 117 -16.05 -1.01 -3.48
C GLY A 117 -14.92 -2.01 -3.18
N CYS A 118 -13.66 -1.57 -3.13
CA CYS A 118 -12.53 -2.43 -2.76
C CYS A 118 -12.57 -2.83 -1.27
N LEU A 119 -12.98 -1.91 -0.40
CA LEU A 119 -13.16 -2.17 1.03
C LEU A 119 -14.29 -3.17 1.28
N THR A 120 -15.44 -2.97 0.62
CA THR A 120 -16.60 -3.86 0.70
C THR A 120 -16.25 -5.26 0.17
N GLY A 121 -15.53 -5.34 -0.95
CA GLY A 121 -15.05 -6.62 -1.49
C GLY A 121 -14.11 -7.39 -0.54
N ALA A 122 -13.43 -6.69 0.37
CA ALA A 122 -12.58 -7.27 1.41
C ALA A 122 -13.31 -7.48 2.75
N SER A 123 -14.65 -7.36 2.79
CA SER A 123 -15.47 -7.42 4.01
C SER A 123 -15.09 -6.36 5.07
N LEU A 124 -14.50 -5.24 4.65
CA LEU A 124 -14.18 -4.09 5.49
C LEU A 124 -15.20 -2.99 5.25
N THR A 125 -16.42 -3.17 5.76
CA THR A 125 -17.48 -2.15 5.64
C THR A 125 -17.24 -1.02 6.64
N LEU A 126 -17.13 0.21 6.13
CA LEU A 126 -17.15 1.42 6.96
C LEU A 126 -18.61 1.76 7.26
N SER A 127 -19.10 1.32 8.43
CA SER A 127 -20.37 1.82 8.96
C SER A 127 -20.13 3.24 9.46
N GLY A 128 -20.73 4.22 8.79
CA GLY A 128 -20.78 5.62 9.23
C GLY A 128 -21.73 5.81 10.41
#